data_AF-A0A662P9W7-F1
#
_entry.id   AF-A0A662P9W7-F1
#
_cell.length_a   1.000
_cell.length_b   1.000
_cell.length_c   1.000
_cell.angle_alpha   90.00
_cell.angle_beta   90.00
_cell.angle_gamma   90.00
#
_symmetry.space_group_name_H-M   'P 1'
#
loop_
_entity.id
_entity.type
_entity.pdbx_description
1 polymer ?
#
loop_
_entity_poly.entity_id
_entity_poly.type
_entity_poly.pdbx_seq_one_letter_code
_entity_poly.pdbx_strand_id
1 'polypeptide(L)'
;MPESLELHKEIIMMKKDIEDIKITQELKIRQDRDKYIEYVDKVIGRSKERALVFLAVNGTRRLKEIAERTNLKPQNVSRSKKILEKSGLIYKLPDSGIYAKPRWVQILHIDEYIRKKFDIPEGVP
;
A
#
# COMPACT_ATOMS: atom_id res chain seq x y z
N MET A 1 23.93 -0.33 -32.94
CA MET A 1 23.59 0.83 -32.09
C MET A 1 24.04 0.57 -30.66
N PRO A 2 25.20 1.10 -30.25
CA PRO A 2 25.78 0.88 -28.91
C PRO A 2 24.94 1.48 -27.77
N GLU A 3 24.25 2.60 -28.00
CA GLU A 3 23.38 3.28 -27.01
C GLU A 3 22.25 2.39 -26.44
N SER A 4 21.72 1.46 -27.25
CA SER A 4 20.66 0.53 -26.81
C SER A 4 21.17 -0.54 -25.82
N LEU A 5 22.47 -0.87 -25.85
CA LEU A 5 23.06 -1.88 -24.96
C LEU A 5 23.44 -1.27 -23.61
N GLU A 6 23.91 -0.02 -23.59
CA GLU A 6 24.19 0.72 -22.36
C GLU A 6 22.89 0.99 -21.59
N LEU A 7 21.85 1.49 -22.27
CA LEU A 7 20.53 1.69 -21.67
C LEU A 7 19.96 0.39 -21.08
N HIS A 8 20.16 -0.74 -21.77
CA HIS A 8 19.71 -2.04 -21.26
C HIS A 8 20.43 -2.45 -19.97
N LYS A 9 21.75 -2.24 -19.90
CA LYS A 9 22.54 -2.51 -18.68
C LYS A 9 22.10 -1.62 -17.51
N GLU A 10 21.87 -0.33 -17.76
CA GLU A 10 21.36 0.59 -16.75
C GLU A 10 19.99 0.15 -16.21
N ILE A 11 19.06 -0.27 -17.08
CA ILE A 11 17.76 -0.78 -16.66
C ILE A 11 17.89 -2.04 -15.79
N ILE A 12 18.81 -2.94 -16.14
CA ILE A 12 19.06 -4.15 -15.33
C ILE A 12 19.61 -3.76 -13.95
N MET A 13 20.57 -2.84 -13.89
CA MET A 13 21.13 -2.36 -12.62
C MET A 13 20.06 -1.70 -11.76
N MET A 14 19.25 -0.79 -12.33
CA MET A 14 18.14 -0.16 -11.61
C MET A 14 17.15 -1.18 -11.05
N LYS A 15 16.80 -2.23 -11.82
CA LYS A 15 15.92 -3.29 -11.33
C LYS A 15 16.52 -4.04 -10.14
N LYS A 16 17.82 -4.33 -10.20
CA LYS A 16 18.54 -5.00 -9.11
C LYS A 16 18.59 -4.13 -7.85
N ASP A 17 18.91 -2.85 -7.99
CA ASP A 17 18.93 -1.91 -6.86
C ASP A 17 17.55 -1.80 -6.20
N ILE A 18 16.48 -1.77 -6.99
CA ILE A 18 15.10 -1.79 -6.49
C ILE A 18 14.81 -3.07 -5.70
N GLU A 19 15.30 -4.22 -6.16
CA GLU A 19 15.12 -5.50 -5.47
C GLU A 19 15.89 -5.53 -4.14
N ASP A 20 17.14 -5.10 -4.12
CA ASP A 20 17.96 -5.01 -2.91
C ASP A 20 17.34 -4.06 -1.87
N ILE A 21 16.77 -2.92 -2.32
CA ILE A 21 16.02 -1.99 -1.46
C ILE A 21 14.81 -2.68 -0.83
N LYS A 22 14.03 -3.44 -1.63
CA LYS A 22 12.84 -4.14 -1.12
C LYS A 22 13.21 -5.19 -0.08
N ILE A 23 14.23 -6.01 -0.35
CA ILE A 23 14.70 -7.04 0.59
C ILE A 23 15.15 -6.40 1.91
N THR A 24 15.94 -5.33 1.82
CA THR A 24 16.43 -4.61 3.01
C THR A 24 15.28 -4.03 3.84
N GLN A 25 14.27 -3.45 3.19
CA GLN A 25 13.07 -2.95 3.87
C GLN A 25 12.27 -4.06 4.55
N GLU A 26 12.08 -5.20 3.88
CA GLU A 26 11.39 -6.35 4.46
C GLU A 26 12.14 -6.92 5.68
N LEU A 27 13.47 -7.02 5.62
CA LEU A 27 14.28 -7.47 6.75
C LEU A 27 14.16 -6.52 7.94
N LYS A 28 14.18 -5.22 7.71
CA LYS A 28 13.96 -4.21 8.76
C LYS A 28 12.57 -4.32 9.38
N ILE A 29 11.54 -4.51 8.56
CA ILE A 29 10.17 -4.72 9.05
C ILE A 29 10.09 -6.00 9.90
N ARG A 30 10.76 -7.08 9.50
CA ARG A 30 10.82 -8.32 10.29
C ARG A 30 11.54 -8.12 11.62
N GLN A 31 12.63 -7.37 11.63
CA GLN A 31 13.41 -7.10 12.84
C GLN A 31 12.64 -6.24 13.85
N ASP A 32 11.89 -5.24 13.38
CA ASP A 32 11.09 -4.33 14.21
C ASP A 32 9.58 -4.68 14.19
N ARG A 33 9.24 -5.94 13.91
CA ARG A 33 7.85 -6.38 13.62
C ARG A 33 6.84 -5.92 14.67
N ASP A 34 7.19 -6.03 15.95
CA ASP A 34 6.29 -5.68 17.05
C ASP A 34 5.97 -4.19 17.08
N LYS A 35 6.96 -3.32 16.83
CA LYS A 35 6.74 -1.87 16.74
C LYS A 35 5.82 -1.51 15.58
N TYR A 36 6.00 -2.17 14.44
CA TYR A 36 5.13 -1.97 13.28
C TYR A 36 3.72 -2.47 13.54
N ILE A 37 3.55 -3.62 14.18
CA ILE A 37 2.23 -4.15 14.56
C ILE A 37 1.54 -3.20 15.54
N GLU A 38 2.23 -2.73 16.58
CA GLU A 38 1.67 -1.78 17.55
C GLU A 38 1.24 -0.48 16.85
N TYR A 39 2.07 0.01 15.94
CA TYR A 39 1.76 1.18 15.13
C TYR A 39 0.51 0.97 14.26
N VAL A 40 0.44 -0.17 13.57
CA VAL A 40 -0.72 -0.56 12.77
C VAL A 40 -1.97 -0.68 13.64
N ASP A 41 -1.86 -1.24 14.83
CA ASP A 41 -2.96 -1.36 15.78
C ASP A 41 -3.46 -0.01 16.27
N LYS A 42 -2.54 0.92 16.53
CA LYS A 42 -2.88 2.30 16.90
C LYS A 42 -3.61 3.03 15.77
N VAL A 43 -3.16 2.85 14.53
CA VAL A 43 -3.74 3.55 13.37
C VAL A 43 -5.02 2.88 12.89
N ILE A 44 -5.05 1.55 12.75
CA ILE A 44 -6.22 0.78 12.31
C ILE A 44 -7.28 0.75 13.41
N GLY A 45 -6.86 0.51 14.66
CA GLY A 45 -7.73 0.42 15.82
C GLY A 45 -8.69 -0.76 15.71
N ARG A 46 -9.95 -0.52 16.07
CA ARG A 46 -11.08 -1.48 15.97
C ARG A 46 -11.93 -1.29 14.71
N SER A 47 -11.50 -0.43 13.77
CA SER A 47 -12.32 -0.08 12.61
C SER A 47 -12.15 -1.09 11.48
N LYS A 48 -13.14 -1.98 11.32
CA LYS A 48 -13.19 -2.93 10.19
C LYS A 48 -13.24 -2.19 8.84
N GLU A 49 -13.95 -1.07 8.76
CA GLU A 49 -13.96 -0.23 7.55
C GLU A 49 -12.55 0.25 7.16
N ARG A 50 -11.74 0.66 8.15
CA ARG A 50 -10.37 1.12 7.89
C ARG A 50 -9.46 -0.04 7.46
N ALA A 51 -9.66 -1.23 8.03
CA ALA A 51 -8.96 -2.43 7.62
C ALA A 51 -9.28 -2.80 6.15
N LEU A 52 -10.56 -2.82 5.77
CA LEU A 52 -11.00 -3.08 4.40
C LEU A 52 -10.45 -2.03 3.42
N VAL A 53 -10.48 -0.74 3.79
CA VAL A 53 -9.91 0.31 2.94
C VAL A 53 -8.40 0.14 2.77
N PHE A 54 -7.67 -0.25 3.83
CA PHE A 54 -6.24 -0.53 3.74
C PHE A 54 -5.96 -1.69 2.77
N LEU A 55 -6.64 -2.83 2.94
CA LEU A 55 -6.49 -4.03 2.12
C LEU A 55 -6.94 -3.83 0.66
N ALA A 56 -7.89 -2.92 0.42
CA ALA A 56 -8.37 -2.60 -0.92
C ALA A 56 -7.42 -1.67 -1.71
N VAL A 57 -6.45 -1.01 -1.07
CA VAL A 57 -5.48 -0.11 -1.73
C VAL A 57 -4.35 -0.92 -2.36
N ASN A 58 -4.10 -0.77 -3.67
CA ASN A 58 -3.15 -1.60 -4.43
C ASN A 58 -2.31 -0.84 -5.47
N GLY A 59 -2.31 0.50 -5.44
CA GLY A 59 -1.59 1.33 -6.41
C GLY A 59 -2.34 1.63 -7.69
N THR A 60 -3.43 0.94 -8.03
CA THR A 60 -4.15 1.14 -9.30
C THR A 60 -5.59 1.59 -9.14
N ARG A 61 -6.22 1.22 -8.01
CA ARG A 61 -7.65 1.47 -7.77
C ARG A 61 -7.94 2.92 -7.40
N ARG A 62 -9.04 3.43 -7.93
CA ARG A 62 -9.67 4.71 -7.61
C ARG A 62 -10.60 4.56 -6.40
N LEU A 63 -10.98 5.70 -5.83
CA LEU A 63 -11.90 5.75 -4.69
C LEU A 63 -13.23 5.01 -4.94
N LYS A 64 -13.80 5.14 -6.14
CA LYS A 64 -15.04 4.45 -6.53
C LYS A 64 -14.86 2.92 -6.52
N GLU A 65 -13.77 2.43 -7.10
CA GLU A 65 -13.47 0.99 -7.17
C GLU A 65 -13.18 0.41 -5.78
N ILE A 66 -12.53 1.18 -4.89
CA ILE A 66 -12.34 0.81 -3.48
C ILE A 66 -13.69 0.72 -2.76
N ALA A 67 -14.59 1.69 -2.97
CA ALA A 67 -15.93 1.69 -2.38
C ALA A 67 -16.76 0.48 -2.81
N GLU A 68 -16.76 0.16 -4.11
CA GLU A 68 -17.45 -1.01 -4.66
C GLU A 68 -16.90 -2.32 -4.07
N ARG A 69 -15.56 -2.46 -4.01
CA ARG A 69 -14.90 -3.65 -3.49
C ARG A 69 -15.10 -3.89 -2.00
N THR A 70 -15.16 -2.83 -1.21
CA THR A 70 -15.33 -2.90 0.24
C THR A 70 -16.81 -2.86 0.65
N ASN A 71 -17.72 -2.65 -0.31
CA ASN A 71 -19.13 -2.36 -0.07
C ASN A 71 -19.37 -1.20 0.92
N LEU A 72 -18.47 -0.21 0.93
CA LEU A 72 -18.54 0.96 1.80
C LEU A 72 -19.05 2.17 1.04
N LYS A 73 -19.70 3.08 1.77
CA LYS A 73 -20.05 4.40 1.20
C LYS A 73 -18.77 5.15 0.82
N PRO A 74 -18.72 5.86 -0.32
CA PRO A 74 -17.55 6.64 -0.74
C PRO A 74 -17.01 7.61 0.32
N GLN A 75 -17.90 8.19 1.12
CA GLN A 75 -17.57 9.06 2.24
C GLN A 75 -16.81 8.36 3.37
N ASN A 76 -17.16 7.10 3.68
CA ASN A 76 -16.44 6.29 4.68
C ASN A 76 -15.06 5.89 4.15
N VAL A 77 -14.98 5.51 2.86
CA VAL A 77 -13.70 5.24 2.19
C VAL A 77 -12.79 6.47 2.24
N SER A 78 -13.31 7.65 1.89
CA SER A 78 -12.55 8.90 1.93
C SER A 78 -12.01 9.21 3.33
N ARG A 79 -12.84 9.04 4.37
CA ARG A 79 -12.45 9.25 5.77
C ARG A 79 -11.35 8.28 6.21
N SER A 80 -11.53 6.98 5.96
CA SER A 80 -10.54 5.95 6.28
C SER A 80 -9.23 6.18 5.55
N LYS A 81 -9.29 6.49 4.24
CA LYS A 81 -8.12 6.79 3.43
C LYS A 81 -7.35 7.99 3.98
N LYS A 82 -8.03 9.09 4.35
CA LYS A 82 -7.38 10.28 4.93
C LYS A 82 -6.62 9.96 6.22
N ILE A 83 -7.16 9.07 7.06
CA ILE A 83 -6.49 8.63 8.30
C ILE A 83 -5.27 7.77 7.99
N LEU A 84 -5.41 6.81 7.07
CA LEU A 84 -4.33 5.93 6.63
C LEU A 84 -3.20 6.70 5.93
N GLU A 85 -3.54 7.73 5.16
CA GLU A 85 -2.57 8.57 4.44
C GLU A 85 -1.84 9.50 5.40
N LYS A 86 -2.55 10.16 6.33
CA LYS A 86 -1.94 11.03 7.35
C LYS A 86 -1.00 10.27 8.30
N SER A 87 -1.29 9.00 8.55
CA SER A 87 -0.41 8.14 9.33
C SER A 87 0.78 7.64 8.50
N GLY A 88 0.61 7.43 7.20
CA GLY A 88 1.63 6.83 6.35
C GLY A 88 1.55 5.31 6.31
N LEU A 89 0.37 4.73 6.58
CA LEU A 89 0.11 3.33 6.22
C LEU A 89 -0.17 3.16 4.72
N ILE A 90 -0.68 4.22 4.08
CA ILE A 90 -0.77 4.31 2.63
C ILE A 90 -0.10 5.59 2.16
N TYR A 91 0.41 5.57 0.93
CA TYR A 91 1.06 6.71 0.30
C TYR A 91 0.37 7.07 -1.00
N LYS A 92 0.13 8.37 -1.21
CA LYS A 92 -0.36 8.90 -2.47
C LYS A 92 0.81 9.04 -3.43
N LEU A 93 0.83 8.23 -4.49
CA LEU A 93 1.83 8.33 -5.55
C LEU A 93 1.75 9.71 -6.21
N PRO A 94 2.89 10.36 -6.49
CA PRO A 94 2.92 11.59 -7.25
C PRO A 94 2.37 11.33 -8.67
N ASP A 95 1.50 12.22 -9.11
CA ASP A 95 0.85 12.16 -10.41
C ASP A 95 1.87 12.51 -11.51
N SER A 96 2.15 11.57 -12.41
CA SER A 96 2.95 11.81 -13.62
C SER A 96 2.03 12.39 -14.72
N GLY A 97 1.70 13.68 -14.62
CA GLY A 97 0.95 14.43 -15.64
C GLY A 97 -0.26 15.21 -15.10
N ILE A 98 -0.63 16.29 -15.79
CA ILE A 98 -1.69 17.25 -15.38
C ILE A 98 -3.07 16.59 -15.21
N TYR A 99 -3.32 15.46 -15.89
CA TYR A 99 -4.57 14.69 -15.82
C TYR A 99 -4.42 13.33 -15.14
N ALA A 100 -3.25 13.05 -14.56
CA ALA A 100 -3.05 11.78 -13.86
C ALA A 100 -3.94 11.75 -12.61
N LYS A 101 -4.62 10.60 -12.45
CA LYS A 101 -5.52 10.40 -11.32
C LYS A 101 -4.71 9.87 -10.16
N PRO A 102 -4.96 10.38 -8.95
CA PRO A 102 -4.19 10.02 -7.78
C PRO A 102 -4.35 8.53 -7.48
N ARG A 103 -3.21 7.90 -7.17
CA ARG A 103 -3.08 6.48 -6.86
C ARG A 103 -2.52 6.33 -5.45
N TRP A 104 -2.98 5.33 -4.71
CA TRP A 104 -2.49 5.03 -3.37
C TRP A 104 -1.88 3.65 -3.32
N VAL A 105 -0.75 3.51 -2.65
CA VAL A 105 -0.08 2.23 -2.38
C VAL A 105 -0.02 1.99 -0.89
N GLN A 106 -0.06 0.73 -0.46
CA GLN A 106 0.27 0.34 0.90
C GLN A 106 1.78 0.48 1.10
N ILE A 107 2.21 0.91 2.29
CA ILE A 107 3.63 1.03 2.62
C ILE A 107 4.17 -0.25 3.29
N LEU A 108 3.31 -1.05 3.92
CA LEU A 108 3.70 -2.22 4.70
C LEU A 108 3.00 -3.47 4.18
N HIS A 109 3.74 -4.58 4.07
CA HIS A 109 3.21 -5.91 3.80
C HIS A 109 2.68 -6.55 5.09
N ILE A 110 1.54 -6.06 5.57
CA ILE A 110 0.92 -6.45 6.86
C ILE A 110 -0.50 -7.01 6.69
N ASP A 111 -0.87 -7.32 5.45
CA ASP A 111 -2.20 -7.73 5.05
C ASP A 111 -2.67 -8.96 5.81
N GLU A 112 -1.80 -9.96 5.94
CA GLU A 112 -2.08 -11.20 6.68
C GLU A 112 -2.44 -10.91 8.14
N TYR A 113 -1.69 -10.01 8.79
CA TYR A 113 -1.96 -9.60 10.16
C TYR A 113 -3.33 -8.92 10.29
N ILE A 114 -3.63 -7.98 9.40
CA ILE A 114 -4.91 -7.26 9.41
C ILE A 114 -6.08 -8.22 9.12
N ARG A 115 -5.92 -9.13 8.17
CA ARG A 115 -6.93 -10.15 7.85
C ARG A 115 -7.24 -11.03 9.05
N LYS A 116 -6.20 -11.54 9.72
CA LYS A 116 -6.35 -12.33 10.95
C LYS A 116 -7.02 -11.55 12.08
N LYS A 117 -6.65 -10.29 12.26
CA LYS A 117 -7.23 -9.42 13.31
C LYS A 117 -8.73 -9.19 13.15
N PHE A 118 -9.21 -9.06 11.90
CA PHE A 118 -10.61 -8.71 11.60
C PHE A 118 -11.46 -9.86 11.04
N ASP A 119 -10.89 -11.06 11.00
CA ASP A 119 -11.48 -12.26 10.39
C ASP A 119 -11.97 -11.98 8.96
N ILE A 120 -11.05 -11.49 8.12
CA ILE A 120 -11.32 -11.16 6.71
C ILE A 120 -10.72 -12.26 5.83
N PRO A 121 -11.54 -13.00 5.05
CA PRO A 121 -11.06 -14.06 4.17
C PRO A 121 -10.08 -13.58 3.11
N GLU A 122 -9.21 -14.48 2.65
CA GLU A 122 -8.41 -14.29 1.43
C GLU A 122 -9.31 -13.93 0.23
N GLY A 123 -8.85 -13.01 -0.61
CA GLY A 123 -9.60 -12.53 -1.78
C GLY A 123 -10.64 -11.45 -1.49
N VAL A 124 -11.02 -11.23 -0.22
CA VAL A 124 -11.84 -10.08 0.17
C VAL A 124 -10.94 -8.83 0.26
N PRO A 125 -11.28 -7.74 -0.45
CA PRO A 125 -10.57 -6.47 -0.36
C PRO A 125 -10.71 -5.83 1.01
#